data_AF-A0A7V0V8S0-F1
#
_entry.id   AF-A0A7V0V8S0-F1
#
_cell.length_a   1.000
_cell.length_b   1.000
_cell.length_c   1.000
_cell.angle_alpha   90.00
_cell.angle_beta   90.00
_cell.angle_gamma   90.00
#
_symmetry.space_group_name_H-M   'P 1'
#
loop_
_entity.id
_entity.type
_entity.pdbx_description
1 polymer ?
#
loop_
_entity_poly.entity_id
_entity_poly.type
_entity_poly.pdbx_seq_one_letter_code
_entity_poly.pdbx_strand_id
1 'polypeptide(L)'
;MCDQSCIRLGQTYFTEDRVRGKSVIEVGSRNVNGSLRPIIEALNPQSYIGVDLEEGLGVDEICDAGELVDRFGSEAFDLLISTFLVEHVNDWRRVISNFKHVLKPNGILLVSTASKDFPYHGYPFDYWRYELDDLQIIFSDFIVELLEEDISKHLVYIIARKPPIFEEKDLSDYQLYSIIRGARAPKIFTKDVMLFKIKHPSLGLRKIAAIVAQQLPVPVKHVIKRLLVIWGRTRLKYGHD
;
A
#
# COMPACT_ATOMS: atom_id res chain seq x y z
N MET A 1 4.65 -2.20 7.63
CA MET A 1 5.63 -2.07 8.74
C MET A 1 6.02 -0.61 8.83
N CYS A 2 6.03 0.05 9.98
CA CYS A 2 6.44 1.45 10.07
C CYS A 2 7.80 1.54 10.76
N ASP A 3 8.85 1.85 10.00
CA ASP A 3 10.20 2.06 10.54
C ASP A 3 10.31 3.41 11.29
N GLN A 4 11.27 3.51 12.21
CA GLN A 4 11.54 4.71 13.01
C GLN A 4 11.84 5.96 12.17
N SER A 5 12.48 5.81 11.00
CA SER A 5 12.73 6.92 10.08
C SER A 5 11.40 7.47 9.53
N CYS A 6 10.45 6.58 9.21
CA CYS A 6 9.11 6.96 8.79
C CYS A 6 8.32 7.67 9.92
N ILE A 7 8.47 7.19 11.16
CA ILE A 7 7.85 7.83 12.33
C ILE A 7 8.37 9.25 12.51
N ARG A 8 9.70 9.45 12.47
CA ARG A 8 10.31 10.78 12.60
C ARG A 8 9.89 11.72 11.46
N LEU A 9 9.83 11.20 10.23
CA LEU A 9 9.35 11.96 9.08
C LEU A 9 7.92 12.44 9.32
N GLY A 10 7.02 11.54 9.73
CA GLY A 10 5.64 11.88 10.04
C GLY A 10 5.51 12.90 11.18
N GLN A 11 6.29 12.77 12.25
CA GLN A 11 6.32 13.75 13.35
C GLN A 11 6.78 15.13 12.91
N THR A 12 7.73 15.20 11.97
CA THR A 12 8.29 16.47 11.50
C THR A 12 7.35 17.15 10.51
N TYR A 13 6.75 16.37 9.62
CA TYR A 13 5.98 16.90 8.50
C TYR A 13 4.51 17.15 8.85
N PHE A 14 3.88 16.27 9.63
CA PHE A 14 2.47 16.43 9.98
C PHE A 14 2.34 17.34 11.20
N THR A 15 2.04 18.60 10.92
CA THR A 15 1.69 19.62 11.89
C THR A 15 0.18 19.73 12.05
N GLU A 16 -0.25 20.43 13.10
CA GLU A 16 -1.67 20.60 13.43
C GLU A 16 -2.48 21.21 12.27
N ASP A 17 -1.95 22.22 11.57
CA ASP A 17 -2.61 22.85 10.42
C ASP A 17 -2.82 21.89 9.23
N ARG A 18 -2.01 20.83 9.13
CA ARG A 18 -2.10 19.84 8.06
C ARG A 18 -3.04 18.68 8.39
N VAL A 19 -3.35 18.46 9.67
CA VAL A 19 -4.13 17.28 10.14
C VAL A 19 -5.45 17.65 10.80
N ARG A 20 -5.51 18.75 11.56
CA ARG A 20 -6.69 19.11 12.33
C ARG A 20 -7.91 19.22 11.43
N GLY A 21 -8.99 18.51 11.80
CA GLY A 21 -10.25 18.52 11.06
C GLY A 21 -10.19 17.89 9.66
N LYS A 22 -9.12 17.14 9.32
CA LYS A 22 -8.98 16.44 8.04
C LYS A 22 -9.52 15.01 8.13
N SER A 23 -10.03 14.48 7.01
CA SER A 23 -10.33 13.06 6.87
C SER A 23 -9.08 12.30 6.44
N VAL A 24 -8.62 11.36 7.27
CA VAL A 24 -7.38 10.60 7.05
C VAL A 24 -7.68 9.13 6.75
N ILE A 25 -6.98 8.57 5.75
CA ILE A 25 -6.92 7.14 5.49
C ILE A 25 -5.48 6.62 5.59
N GLU A 26 -5.26 5.55 6.35
CA GLU A 26 -4.00 4.80 6.39
C GLU A 26 -4.19 3.48 5.64
N VAL A 27 -3.40 3.22 4.60
CA VAL A 27 -3.48 2.01 3.76
C VAL A 27 -2.29 1.10 4.07
N GLY A 28 -2.57 -0.17 4.36
CA GLY A 28 -1.58 -1.06 4.97
C GLY A 28 -1.39 -0.77 6.46
N SER A 29 -2.49 -0.46 7.15
CA SER A 29 -2.46 0.10 8.51
C SER A 29 -2.12 -0.89 9.61
N ARG A 30 -1.96 -2.19 9.27
CA ARG A 30 -1.68 -3.20 10.29
C ARG A 30 -0.35 -2.92 10.98
N ASN A 31 -0.45 -2.57 12.25
CA ASN A 31 0.67 -2.26 13.11
C ASN A 31 1.37 -3.56 13.55
N VAL A 32 2.55 -3.79 12.96
CA VAL A 32 3.44 -4.91 13.31
C VAL A 32 4.60 -4.45 14.20
N ASN A 33 5.14 -3.25 13.95
CA ASN A 33 6.37 -2.75 14.57
C ASN A 33 6.40 -1.23 14.79
N GLY A 34 5.23 -0.58 14.73
CA GLY A 34 5.09 0.86 14.76
C GLY A 34 3.94 1.32 13.86
N SER A 35 3.40 2.50 14.15
CA SER A 35 2.36 3.14 13.34
C SER A 35 2.45 4.66 13.51
N LEU A 36 2.08 5.41 12.46
CA LEU A 36 1.91 6.86 12.52
C LEU A 36 0.60 7.25 13.19
N ARG A 37 -0.38 6.33 13.31
CA ARG A 37 -1.71 6.60 13.84
C ARG A 37 -1.72 7.39 15.16
N PRO A 38 -0.94 7.04 16.21
CA PRO A 38 -0.96 7.81 17.46
C PRO A 38 -0.52 9.27 17.29
N ILE A 39 0.44 9.53 16.39
CA ILE A 39 0.93 10.89 16.09
C ILE A 39 -0.14 11.68 15.37
N ILE A 40 -0.79 11.07 14.36
CA ILE A 40 -1.82 11.74 13.57
C ILE A 40 -3.07 11.99 14.41
N GLU A 41 -3.53 11.01 15.19
CA GLU A 41 -4.71 11.15 16.06
C GLU A 41 -4.51 12.25 17.12
N ALA A 42 -3.28 12.40 17.66
CA ALA A 42 -2.95 13.47 18.61
C ALA A 42 -3.12 14.89 18.01
N LEU A 43 -3.08 15.02 16.68
CA LEU A 43 -3.29 16.29 15.96
C LEU A 43 -4.78 16.56 15.66
N ASN A 44 -5.71 15.75 16.19
CA ASN A 44 -7.16 15.92 16.12
C ASN A 44 -7.74 15.98 14.68
N PRO A 45 -7.53 14.94 13.86
CA PRO A 45 -8.23 14.83 12.58
C PRO A 45 -9.74 14.75 12.79
N GLN A 46 -10.52 15.05 11.74
CA GLN A 46 -11.96 14.84 11.77
C GLN A 46 -12.28 13.34 11.83
N SER A 47 -11.52 12.53 11.11
CA SER A 47 -11.64 11.07 11.10
C SER A 47 -10.30 10.44 10.75
N TYR A 48 -10.07 9.24 11.26
CA TYR A 48 -8.94 8.39 10.90
C TYR A 48 -9.47 6.97 10.64
N ILE A 49 -9.17 6.42 9.46
CA ILE A 49 -9.49 5.02 9.14
C ILE A 49 -8.25 4.30 8.64
N GLY A 50 -7.91 3.19 9.28
CA GLY A 50 -6.89 2.26 8.85
C GLY A 50 -7.48 1.09 8.08
N VAL A 51 -6.92 0.80 6.92
CA VAL A 51 -7.32 -0.33 6.08
C VAL A 51 -6.16 -1.26 5.76
N ASP A 52 -6.45 -2.56 5.71
CA ASP A 52 -5.46 -3.60 5.38
C ASP A 52 -6.15 -4.82 4.74
N LEU A 53 -5.37 -5.71 4.13
CA LEU A 53 -5.87 -6.99 3.60
C LEU A 53 -6.15 -8.02 4.69
N GLU A 54 -5.52 -7.87 5.86
CA GLU A 54 -5.71 -8.75 7.02
C GLU A 54 -6.11 -7.95 8.26
N GLU A 55 -6.97 -8.50 9.11
CA GLU A 55 -7.27 -7.92 10.41
C GLU A 55 -6.01 -7.82 11.28
N GLY A 56 -5.96 -6.81 12.16
CA GLY A 56 -4.89 -6.64 13.11
C GLY A 56 -4.95 -5.31 13.83
N LEU A 57 -3.95 -5.07 14.69
CA LEU A 57 -3.83 -3.80 15.41
C LEU A 57 -3.72 -2.65 14.41
N GLY A 58 -4.51 -1.59 14.59
CA GLY A 58 -4.53 -0.42 13.69
C GLY A 58 -5.41 -0.58 12.44
N VAL A 59 -6.03 -1.74 12.22
CA VAL A 59 -6.96 -1.97 11.10
C VAL A 59 -8.40 -1.77 11.57
N ASP A 60 -9.08 -0.78 11.02
CA ASP A 60 -10.49 -0.53 11.27
C ASP A 60 -11.38 -1.26 10.24
N GLU A 61 -10.87 -1.46 9.02
CA GLU A 61 -11.59 -2.17 7.96
C GLU A 61 -10.68 -3.02 7.06
N ILE A 62 -11.14 -4.23 6.73
CA ILE A 62 -10.48 -5.09 5.74
C ILE A 62 -10.81 -4.59 4.33
N CYS A 63 -9.84 -4.00 3.64
CA CYS A 63 -9.99 -3.49 2.28
C CYS A 63 -8.72 -3.73 1.44
N ASP A 64 -8.91 -4.17 0.20
CA ASP A 64 -7.83 -4.22 -0.78
C ASP A 64 -7.51 -2.78 -1.24
N ALA A 65 -6.22 -2.42 -1.26
CA ALA A 65 -5.77 -1.10 -1.69
C ALA A 65 -6.14 -0.79 -3.15
N GLY A 66 -6.39 -1.82 -3.98
CA GLY A 66 -6.92 -1.68 -5.33
C GLY A 66 -8.43 -1.47 -5.43
N GLU A 67 -9.15 -1.44 -4.31
CA GLU A 67 -10.61 -1.28 -4.22
C GLU A 67 -11.02 -0.04 -3.39
N LEU A 68 -10.08 0.87 -3.08
CA LEU A 68 -10.34 2.04 -2.22
C LEU A 68 -11.41 2.96 -2.80
N VAL A 69 -11.35 3.27 -4.10
CA VAL A 69 -12.33 4.15 -4.75
C VAL A 69 -13.70 3.49 -4.80
N ASP A 70 -13.76 2.19 -5.08
CA ASP A 70 -15.02 1.43 -5.08
C ASP A 70 -15.65 1.42 -3.68
N ARG A 71 -14.82 1.38 -2.63
CA ARG A 71 -15.26 1.31 -1.24
C ARG A 71 -15.64 2.67 -0.64
N PHE A 72 -14.84 3.70 -0.87
CA PHE A 72 -14.95 4.99 -0.20
C PHE A 72 -15.42 6.13 -1.11
N GLY A 73 -15.43 5.92 -2.43
CA GLY A 73 -15.67 6.95 -3.42
C GLY A 73 -14.39 7.70 -3.80
N SER A 74 -14.46 8.44 -4.91
CA SER A 74 -13.43 9.39 -5.31
C SER A 74 -13.45 10.61 -4.39
N GLU A 75 -12.29 11.23 -4.19
CA GLU A 75 -12.15 12.50 -3.46
C GLU A 75 -12.73 12.46 -2.04
N ALA A 76 -12.54 11.34 -1.34
CA ALA A 76 -13.08 11.09 -0.02
C ALA A 76 -12.18 11.59 1.12
N PHE A 77 -10.85 11.60 0.92
CA PHE A 77 -9.89 11.88 2.00
C PHE A 77 -9.01 13.10 1.72
N ASP A 78 -8.66 13.81 2.78
CA ASP A 78 -7.73 14.95 2.74
C ASP A 78 -6.26 14.50 2.91
N LEU A 79 -6.05 13.36 3.57
CA LEU A 79 -4.73 12.80 3.84
C LEU A 79 -4.73 11.29 3.63
N LEU A 80 -3.78 10.80 2.84
CA LEU A 80 -3.49 9.37 2.67
C LEU A 80 -2.09 9.05 3.19
N ILE A 81 -1.99 8.02 4.01
CA ILE A 81 -0.72 7.49 4.53
C ILE A 81 -0.60 6.05 4.07
N SER A 82 0.51 5.68 3.44
CA SER A 82 0.80 4.28 3.07
C SER A 82 2.26 3.98 3.37
N THR A 83 2.51 3.14 4.36
CA THR A 83 3.87 2.82 4.81
C THR A 83 4.26 1.37 4.46
N PHE A 84 5.25 1.20 3.58
CA PHE A 84 5.83 -0.09 3.19
C PHE A 84 4.79 -1.11 2.70
N LEU A 85 3.97 -0.69 1.74
CA LEU A 85 2.90 -1.50 1.14
C LEU A 85 3.12 -1.72 -0.36
N VAL A 86 3.50 -0.69 -1.11
CA VAL A 86 3.44 -0.69 -2.58
C VAL A 86 4.46 -1.64 -3.22
N GLU A 87 5.53 -2.00 -2.50
CA GLU A 87 6.49 -3.05 -2.88
C GLU A 87 5.86 -4.47 -2.88
N HIS A 88 4.84 -4.67 -2.05
CA HIS A 88 4.18 -5.95 -1.84
C HIS A 88 2.97 -6.17 -2.76
N VAL A 89 2.58 -5.15 -3.54
CA VAL A 89 1.42 -5.24 -4.43
C VAL A 89 1.86 -5.52 -5.87
N ASN A 90 1.35 -6.61 -6.45
CA ASN A 90 1.68 -7.01 -7.82
C ASN A 90 1.27 -5.95 -8.85
N ASP A 91 0.02 -5.46 -8.76
CA ASP A 91 -0.51 -4.40 -9.62
C ASP A 91 -0.42 -3.04 -8.92
N TRP A 92 0.82 -2.57 -8.74
CA TRP A 92 1.11 -1.32 -8.07
C TRP A 92 0.43 -0.12 -8.75
N ARG A 93 0.27 -0.13 -10.08
CA ARG A 93 -0.39 0.95 -10.83
C ARG A 93 -1.84 1.12 -10.40
N ARG A 94 -2.57 0.02 -10.28
CA ARG A 94 -3.96 0.06 -9.81
C ARG A 94 -4.05 0.67 -8.41
N VAL A 95 -3.12 0.32 -7.52
CA VAL A 95 -3.08 0.87 -6.16
C VAL A 95 -2.75 2.36 -6.15
N ILE A 96 -1.71 2.77 -6.88
CA ILE A 96 -1.34 4.18 -7.00
C ILE A 96 -2.48 5.00 -7.60
N SER A 97 -3.17 4.49 -8.64
CA SER A 97 -4.34 5.15 -9.21
C SER A 97 -5.45 5.31 -8.17
N ASN A 98 -5.73 4.26 -7.37
CA ASN A 98 -6.67 4.35 -6.26
C ASN A 98 -6.24 5.39 -5.21
N PHE A 99 -4.96 5.49 -4.88
CA PHE A 99 -4.45 6.53 -3.95
C PHE A 99 -4.70 7.93 -4.48
N LYS A 100 -4.43 8.15 -5.77
CA LYS A 100 -4.62 9.45 -6.42
C LYS A 100 -6.10 9.85 -6.48
N HIS A 101 -6.99 8.91 -6.79
CA HIS A 101 -8.41 9.17 -6.97
C HIS A 101 -9.20 9.25 -5.66
N VAL A 102 -8.80 8.52 -4.61
CA VAL A 102 -9.47 8.59 -3.30
C VAL A 102 -9.15 9.90 -2.57
N LEU A 103 -8.06 10.58 -2.94
CA LEU A 103 -7.68 11.89 -2.40
C LEU A 103 -8.49 13.03 -3.02
N LYS A 104 -8.95 13.96 -2.17
CA LYS A 104 -9.54 15.25 -2.56
C LYS A 104 -8.51 16.11 -3.31
N PRO A 105 -8.96 17.05 -4.15
CA PRO A 105 -8.09 18.13 -4.64
C PRO A 105 -7.41 18.83 -3.46
N ASN A 106 -6.10 19.13 -3.58
CA ASN A 106 -5.24 19.62 -2.50
C ASN A 106 -4.94 18.63 -1.35
N GLY A 107 -5.42 17.39 -1.45
CA GLY A 107 -5.11 16.33 -0.49
C GLY A 107 -3.64 15.96 -0.51
N ILE A 108 -3.13 15.52 0.65
CA ILE A 108 -1.72 15.17 0.86
C ILE A 108 -1.58 13.65 0.87
N LEU A 109 -0.51 13.15 0.27
CA LEU A 109 -0.12 11.75 0.23
C LEU A 109 1.25 11.59 0.87
N LEU A 110 1.39 10.66 1.82
CA LEU A 110 2.68 10.10 2.25
C LEU A 110 2.78 8.65 1.78
N VAL A 111 3.83 8.33 1.02
CA VAL A 111 4.21 6.96 0.68
C VAL A 111 5.64 6.70 1.11
N SER A 112 5.86 5.56 1.77
CA SER A 112 7.20 5.00 1.98
C SER A 112 7.29 3.58 1.43
N THR A 113 8.45 3.20 0.92
CA THR A 113 8.67 1.89 0.30
C THR A 113 10.16 1.52 0.22
N ALA A 114 10.43 0.28 -0.17
CA ALA A 114 11.76 -0.31 -0.29
C ALA A 114 12.50 0.12 -1.58
N SER A 115 13.75 0.56 -1.45
CA SER A 115 14.67 0.87 -2.55
C SER A 115 15.49 -0.34 -3.00
N LYS A 116 16.16 -0.25 -4.15
CA LYS A 116 16.71 -1.38 -4.92
C LYS A 116 17.54 -2.37 -4.11
N ASP A 117 18.30 -1.89 -3.14
CA ASP A 117 19.19 -2.71 -2.32
C ASP A 117 18.50 -3.35 -1.10
N PHE A 118 17.24 -3.01 -0.84
CA PHE A 118 16.45 -3.64 0.21
C PHE A 118 16.24 -5.14 -0.11
N PRO A 119 16.67 -6.06 0.77
CA PRO A 119 16.62 -7.50 0.49
C PRO A 119 15.19 -8.01 0.36
N TYR A 120 15.03 -9.16 -0.29
CA TYR A 120 13.73 -9.80 -0.39
C TYR A 120 13.15 -10.12 1.00
N HIS A 121 11.91 -9.72 1.25
CA HIS A 121 11.20 -9.97 2.50
C HIS A 121 9.71 -10.26 2.24
N GLY A 122 9.39 -11.51 1.95
CA GLY A 122 8.10 -11.88 1.37
C GLY A 122 6.93 -11.98 2.35
N TYR A 123 6.28 -10.87 2.74
CA TYR A 123 4.99 -10.95 3.46
C TYR A 123 3.87 -10.07 2.87
N PRO A 124 2.82 -10.67 2.24
CA PRO A 124 2.74 -12.04 1.75
C PRO A 124 3.64 -12.27 0.52
N PHE A 125 4.01 -11.21 -0.20
CA PHE A 125 4.86 -11.22 -1.40
C PHE A 125 5.69 -9.95 -1.46
N ASP A 126 6.77 -9.96 -2.22
CA ASP A 126 7.65 -8.81 -2.38
C ASP A 126 8.08 -8.72 -3.85
N TYR A 127 7.66 -7.65 -4.54
CA TYR A 127 7.70 -7.57 -6.00
C TYR A 127 8.61 -6.48 -6.53
N TRP A 128 8.54 -5.28 -5.93
CA TRP A 128 9.04 -4.05 -6.54
C TRP A 128 10.04 -3.32 -5.67
N ARG A 129 10.94 -2.57 -6.29
CA ARG A 129 11.79 -1.58 -5.64
C ARG A 129 11.65 -0.25 -6.34
N TYR A 130 11.64 0.82 -5.55
CA TYR A 130 11.45 2.18 -6.01
C TYR A 130 12.66 3.02 -5.67
N GLU A 131 13.11 3.80 -6.63
CA GLU A 131 14.11 4.85 -6.45
C GLU A 131 13.44 6.22 -6.42
N LEU A 132 14.18 7.27 -6.05
CA LEU A 132 13.64 8.64 -6.04
C LEU A 132 13.11 9.06 -7.41
N ASP A 133 13.83 8.72 -8.49
CA ASP A 133 13.39 8.99 -9.87
C ASP A 133 12.09 8.24 -10.22
N ASP A 134 11.87 7.04 -9.67
CA ASP A 134 10.62 6.31 -9.85
C ASP A 134 9.46 7.09 -9.23
N LEU A 135 9.61 7.51 -7.99
CA LEU A 135 8.57 8.25 -7.28
C LEU A 135 8.31 9.61 -7.94
N GLN A 136 9.35 10.31 -8.38
CA GLN A 136 9.25 11.58 -9.10
C GLN A 136 8.44 11.44 -10.40
N ILE A 137 8.62 10.35 -11.16
CA ILE A 137 7.86 10.12 -12.39
C ILE A 137 6.43 9.67 -12.08
N ILE A 138 6.26 8.72 -11.15
CA ILE A 138 4.95 8.16 -10.78
C ILE A 138 4.02 9.26 -10.25
N PHE A 139 4.56 10.22 -9.50
CA PHE A 139 3.83 11.34 -8.92
C PHE A 139 4.12 12.67 -9.62
N SER A 140 4.49 12.64 -10.90
CA SER A 140 4.71 13.86 -11.72
C SER A 140 3.42 14.65 -11.98
N ASP A 141 2.26 14.04 -11.72
CA ASP A 141 0.94 14.67 -11.70
C ASP A 141 0.56 15.26 -10.33
N PHE A 142 1.46 15.19 -9.35
CA PHE A 142 1.34 15.81 -8.04
C PHE A 142 2.41 16.89 -7.84
N ILE A 143 2.16 17.78 -6.87
CA ILE A 143 3.16 18.73 -6.38
C ILE A 143 3.98 18.00 -5.31
N VAL A 144 5.22 17.62 -5.64
CA VAL A 144 6.13 16.97 -4.69
C VAL A 144 6.58 17.99 -3.64
N GLU A 145 6.25 17.73 -2.37
CA GLU A 145 6.65 18.58 -1.23
C GLU A 145 7.91 18.04 -0.54
N LEU A 146 8.10 16.72 -0.57
CA LEU A 146 9.28 16.05 -0.01
C LEU A 146 9.57 14.77 -0.80
N LEU A 147 10.85 14.53 -1.07
CA LEU A 147 11.35 13.32 -1.69
C LEU A 147 12.71 13.00 -1.05
N GLU A 148 12.76 11.91 -0.27
CA GLU A 148 13.92 11.57 0.56
C GLU A 148 14.27 10.09 0.48
N GLU A 149 15.54 9.77 0.74
CA GLU A 149 16.06 8.42 0.84
C GLU A 149 16.76 8.23 2.19
N ASP A 150 16.47 7.12 2.87
CA ASP A 150 17.29 6.59 3.97
C ASP A 150 18.19 5.49 3.42
N ILE A 151 19.37 5.90 2.93
CA ILE A 151 20.37 5.01 2.31
C ILE A 151 20.76 3.88 3.26
N SER A 152 20.84 4.17 4.56
CA SER A 152 21.26 3.19 5.58
C SER A 152 20.26 2.05 5.76
N LYS A 153 19.01 2.28 5.36
CA LYS A 153 17.91 1.31 5.45
C LYS A 153 17.40 0.85 4.09
N HIS A 154 17.90 1.42 3.00
CA HIS A 154 17.44 1.18 1.62
C HIS A 154 15.95 1.52 1.45
N LEU A 155 15.55 2.71 1.89
CA LEU A 155 14.16 3.16 1.88
C LEU A 155 14.01 4.50 1.20
N VAL A 156 12.88 4.69 0.51
CA VAL A 156 12.51 5.96 -0.11
C VAL A 156 11.16 6.43 0.39
N TYR A 157 11.00 7.75 0.45
CA TYR A 157 9.84 8.44 0.97
C TYR A 157 9.43 9.54 0.01
N ILE A 158 8.13 9.67 -0.21
CA ILE A 158 7.56 10.81 -0.91
C ILE A 158 6.40 11.39 -0.11
N ILE A 159 6.37 12.71 -0.01
CA ILE A 159 5.18 13.45 0.37
C ILE A 159 4.81 14.39 -0.77
N ALA A 160 3.58 14.26 -1.26
CA ALA A 160 3.12 15.00 -2.41
C ALA A 160 1.68 15.46 -2.24
N ARG A 161 1.33 16.58 -2.85
CA ARG A 161 -0.02 17.16 -2.82
C ARG A 161 -0.69 17.03 -4.17
N LYS A 162 -1.93 16.54 -4.17
CA LYS A 162 -2.77 16.49 -5.37
C LYS A 162 -3.10 17.93 -5.81
N PRO A 163 -2.88 18.32 -7.08
CA PRO A 163 -3.21 19.66 -7.54
C PRO A 163 -4.74 19.90 -7.52
N PRO A 164 -5.19 21.17 -7.52
CA PRO A 164 -6.61 21.51 -7.64
C PRO A 164 -7.26 20.96 -8.91
N ILE A 165 -6.51 20.97 -10.02
CA ILE A 165 -6.90 20.38 -11.30
C ILE A 165 -5.98 19.20 -11.52
N PHE A 166 -6.55 18.00 -11.51
CA PHE A 166 -5.81 16.75 -11.56
C PHE A 166 -6.07 16.00 -12.87
N GLU A 167 -4.99 15.67 -13.57
CA GLU A 167 -4.97 14.75 -14.69
C GLU A 167 -3.96 13.65 -14.36
N GLU A 168 -4.42 12.40 -14.32
CA GLU A 168 -3.58 11.29 -13.91
C GLU A 168 -2.49 11.01 -14.95
N LYS A 169 -1.26 10.87 -14.47
CA LYS A 169 -0.12 10.44 -15.29
C LYS A 169 -0.37 9.01 -15.80
N ASP A 170 -0.35 8.84 -17.12
CA ASP A 170 -0.30 7.51 -17.73
C ASP A 170 1.04 6.83 -17.42
N LEU A 171 0.94 5.63 -16.83
CA LEU A 171 2.06 4.81 -16.40
C LEU A 171 2.07 3.44 -17.09
N SER A 172 1.22 3.19 -18.11
CA SER A 172 1.07 1.87 -18.77
C SER A 172 2.42 1.28 -19.20
N ASP A 173 3.30 2.13 -19.72
CA ASP A 173 4.61 1.74 -20.27
C ASP A 173 5.76 1.88 -19.27
N TYR A 174 5.50 2.45 -18.08
CA TYR A 174 6.52 2.65 -17.06
C TYR A 174 7.02 1.31 -16.53
N GLN A 175 8.33 1.15 -16.28
CA GLN A 175 8.88 -0.10 -15.77
C GLN A 175 9.54 0.13 -14.42
N LEU A 176 9.17 -0.69 -13.43
CA LEU A 176 9.80 -0.68 -12.11
C LEU A 176 10.78 -1.83 -11.97
N TYR A 177 11.80 -1.65 -11.14
CA TYR A 177 12.71 -2.74 -10.82
C TYR A 177 11.94 -3.80 -10.03
N SER A 178 11.99 -5.04 -10.49
CA SER A 178 11.42 -6.15 -9.76
C SER A 178 12.49 -7.03 -9.16
N ILE A 179 12.41 -7.25 -7.85
CA ILE A 179 13.29 -8.19 -7.16
C ILE A 179 13.04 -9.64 -7.61
N ILE A 180 11.82 -9.96 -8.04
CA ILE A 180 11.44 -11.28 -8.57
C ILE A 180 12.15 -11.57 -9.90
N ARG A 181 12.33 -10.55 -10.75
CA ARG A 181 12.99 -10.69 -12.05
C ARG A 181 14.47 -10.32 -12.04
N GLY A 182 14.92 -9.58 -11.03
CA GLY A 182 16.25 -8.95 -11.01
C GLY A 182 16.45 -7.90 -12.11
N ALA A 183 15.35 -7.34 -12.63
CA ALA A 183 15.36 -6.40 -13.76
C ALA A 183 14.12 -5.50 -13.74
N ARG A 184 14.18 -4.39 -14.48
CA ARG A 184 13.00 -3.55 -14.73
C ARG A 184 11.95 -4.30 -15.56
N ALA A 185 10.69 -4.17 -15.16
CA ALA A 185 9.57 -4.83 -15.82
C ALA A 185 8.29 -3.99 -15.71
N PRO A 186 7.42 -4.02 -16.74
CA PRO A 186 6.12 -3.36 -16.66
C PRO A 186 5.13 -4.18 -15.80
N LYS A 187 5.29 -5.50 -15.74
CA LYS A 187 4.38 -6.42 -15.04
C LYS A 187 5.12 -7.68 -14.60
N ILE A 188 4.62 -8.29 -13.53
CA ILE A 188 5.06 -9.60 -13.03
C ILE A 188 3.95 -10.62 -13.28
N PHE A 189 4.30 -11.69 -14.00
CA PHE A 189 3.39 -12.79 -14.30
C PHE A 189 3.57 -13.93 -13.30
N THR A 190 2.58 -14.82 -13.23
CA THR A 190 2.61 -16.00 -12.36
C THR A 190 3.86 -16.86 -12.58
N LYS A 191 4.28 -17.02 -13.84
CA LYS A 191 5.49 -17.78 -14.21
C LYS A 191 6.77 -17.19 -13.63
N ASP A 192 6.84 -15.86 -13.49
CA ASP A 192 8.01 -15.17 -12.94
C ASP A 192 8.14 -15.50 -11.45
N VAL A 193 7.02 -15.45 -10.73
CA VAL A 193 6.93 -15.81 -9.30
C VAL A 193 7.28 -17.29 -9.08
N MET A 194 6.74 -18.19 -9.93
CA MET A 194 7.08 -19.62 -9.85
C MET A 194 8.58 -19.86 -10.07
N LEU A 195 9.17 -19.25 -11.10
CA LEU A 195 10.59 -19.38 -11.40
C LEU A 195 11.46 -18.84 -10.27
N PHE A 196 11.09 -17.70 -9.68
CA PHE A 196 11.80 -17.13 -8.55
C PHE A 196 11.82 -18.08 -7.35
N LYS A 197 10.68 -18.71 -7.03
CA LYS A 197 10.59 -19.70 -5.94
C LYS A 197 11.41 -20.96 -6.21
N ILE A 198 11.46 -21.44 -7.45
CA ILE A 198 12.29 -22.59 -7.84
C ILE A 198 13.78 -22.26 -7.65
N LYS A 199 14.20 -21.05 -8.01
CA LYS A 199 15.58 -20.58 -7.83
C LYS A 199 15.95 -20.31 -6.37
N HIS A 200 14.97 -19.99 -5.52
CA HIS A 200 15.17 -19.65 -4.12
C HIS A 200 14.30 -20.51 -3.19
N PRO A 201 14.54 -21.83 -3.13
CA PRO A 201 13.70 -22.75 -2.37
C PRO A 201 13.66 -22.42 -0.87
N SER A 202 14.74 -21.86 -0.32
CA SER A 202 14.84 -21.41 1.08
C SER A 202 13.95 -20.20 1.41
N LEU A 203 13.53 -19.42 0.41
CA LEU A 203 12.63 -18.26 0.58
C LEU A 203 11.14 -18.63 0.40
N GLY A 204 10.82 -19.88 0.03
CA GLY A 204 9.52 -20.30 -0.50
C GLY A 204 8.49 -20.86 0.50
N LEU A 205 8.77 -20.89 1.80
CA LEU A 205 8.00 -21.68 2.77
C LEU A 205 6.69 -21.06 3.31
N ARG A 206 6.17 -19.96 2.74
CA ARG A 206 4.88 -19.38 3.19
C ARG A 206 3.86 -19.18 2.05
N LYS A 207 2.74 -19.93 2.19
CA LYS A 207 1.38 -19.86 1.58
C LYS A 207 1.27 -19.69 0.04
N ILE A 208 1.18 -20.80 -0.69
CA ILE A 208 0.81 -20.86 -2.14
C ILE A 208 -0.62 -20.38 -2.42
N ALA A 209 -1.56 -20.61 -1.50
CA ALA A 209 -2.98 -20.31 -1.69
C ALA A 209 -3.29 -18.81 -1.89
N ALA A 210 -2.50 -17.91 -1.30
CA ALA A 210 -2.73 -16.46 -1.38
C ALA A 210 -2.38 -15.87 -2.77
N ILE A 211 -1.39 -16.44 -3.48
CA ILE A 211 -1.00 -16.00 -4.84
C ILE A 211 -2.16 -16.20 -5.80
N VAL A 212 -2.75 -17.39 -5.76
CA VAL A 212 -3.83 -17.77 -6.67
C VAL A 212 -5.01 -16.82 -6.43
N ALA A 213 -5.40 -16.60 -5.16
CA ALA A 213 -6.53 -15.76 -4.81
C ALA A 213 -6.40 -14.29 -5.27
N GLN A 214 -5.20 -13.70 -5.21
CA GLN A 214 -4.99 -12.30 -5.62
C GLN A 214 -4.97 -12.10 -7.14
N GLN A 215 -4.64 -13.13 -7.92
CA GLN A 215 -4.60 -13.09 -9.38
C GLN A 215 -5.92 -13.52 -10.04
N LEU A 216 -6.93 -13.89 -9.25
CA LEU A 216 -8.25 -14.20 -9.78
C LEU A 216 -8.94 -12.93 -10.28
N PRO A 217 -9.71 -13.01 -11.39
CA PRO A 217 -10.56 -11.91 -11.84
C PRO A 217 -11.48 -11.42 -10.71
N VAL A 218 -11.75 -10.11 -10.65
CA VAL A 218 -12.61 -9.48 -9.64
C VAL A 218 -13.93 -10.23 -9.41
N PRO A 219 -14.64 -10.73 -10.44
CA PRO A 219 -15.87 -11.52 -10.24
C PRO A 219 -15.63 -12.80 -9.41
N VAL A 220 -14.49 -13.46 -9.61
CA VAL A 220 -14.13 -14.71 -8.93
C VAL A 220 -13.69 -14.43 -7.49
N LYS A 221 -12.98 -13.31 -7.25
CA LYS A 221 -12.67 -12.85 -5.88
C LYS A 221 -13.94 -12.63 -5.06
N HIS A 222 -14.98 -12.04 -5.65
CA HIS A 222 -16.28 -11.82 -4.99
C HIS A 222 -17.00 -13.13 -4.64
N VAL A 223 -16.94 -14.14 -5.52
CA VAL A 223 -17.53 -15.47 -5.25
C VAL A 223 -16.81 -16.16 -4.10
N ILE A 224 -15.48 -16.14 -4.08
CA ILE A 224 -14.68 -16.73 -2.98
C ILE A 224 -14.93 -16.00 -1.66
N LYS A 225 -14.99 -14.65 -1.69
CA LYS A 225 -15.33 -13.82 -0.51
C LYS A 225 -16.71 -14.20 0.05
N ARG A 226 -17.73 -14.39 -0.81
CA ARG A 226 -19.07 -14.85 -0.40
C ARG A 226 -19.05 -16.25 0.20
N LEU A 227 -18.31 -17.19 -0.40
CA LEU A 227 -18.22 -18.56 0.11
C LEU A 227 -17.50 -18.63 1.46
N LEU A 228 -16.44 -17.85 1.66
CA LEU A 228 -15.73 -17.77 2.95
C LEU A 228 -16.56 -17.11 4.06
N VAL A 229 -17.34 -16.08 3.74
CA VAL A 229 -18.30 -15.45 4.68
C VAL A 229 -19.43 -16.43 5.05
N ILE A 230 -19.94 -17.19 4.09
CA ILE A 230 -20.94 -18.24 4.35
C ILE A 230 -20.34 -19.33 5.24
N TRP A 231 -19.11 -19.78 4.93
CA TRP A 231 -18.42 -20.82 5.68
C TRP A 231 -18.08 -20.39 7.12
N GLY A 232 -17.64 -19.14 7.31
CA GLY A 232 -17.41 -18.53 8.62
C GLY A 232 -18.69 -18.37 9.46
N ARG A 233 -19.82 -18.03 8.82
CA ARG A 233 -21.13 -17.98 9.50
C ARG A 233 -21.66 -19.36 9.89
N THR A 234 -21.37 -20.42 9.13
CA THR A 234 -21.71 -21.80 9.53
C THR A 234 -20.87 -22.29 10.72
N ARG A 235 -19.61 -21.86 10.85
CA ARG A 235 -18.76 -22.23 12.00
C ARG A 235 -19.20 -21.58 13.31
N LEU A 236 -19.68 -20.33 13.27
CA LEU A 236 -20.26 -19.65 14.43
C LEU A 236 -21.65 -20.20 14.83
N LYS A 237 -22.34 -20.91 13.93
CA LYS A 237 -23.64 -21.54 14.23
C LYS A 237 -23.56 -22.97 14.76
N TYR A 238 -22.42 -23.64 14.64
CA TYR A 238 -22.26 -25.06 14.98
C TYR A 238 -20.99 -25.38 15.80
N GLY A 239 -20.43 -24.40 16.52
CA GLY A 239 -19.33 -24.64 17.46
C GLY A 239 -19.82 -25.22 18.78
N HIS A 240 -19.98 -26.54 18.83
CA HIS A 240 -19.87 -27.33 20.06
C HIS A 240 -18.71 -28.33 19.87
N ASP A 241 -17.85 -28.34 20.88
CA ASP A 241 -16.71 -29.22 21.20
C ASP A 241 -15.37 -28.96 20.49
#